data_AF-A0A9D4IYS0-F1
#
_entry.id   AF-A0A9D4IYS0-F1
#
_cell.length_a   1.000
_cell.length_b   1.000
_cell.length_c   1.000
_cell.angle_alpha   90.00
_cell.angle_beta   90.00
_cell.angle_gamma   90.00
#
_symmetry.space_group_name_H-M   'P 1'
#
loop_
_entity.id
_entity.type
_entity.pdbx_description
1 polymer ?
#
loop_
_entity_poly.entity_id
_entity_poly.type
_entity_poly.pdbx_seq_one_letter_code
_entity_poly.pdbx_strand_id
1 'polypeptide(L)'
;SKAHKELLLVIGSKRLLSDIRMLSPAEQTSMLEAQHKVVCQFAPKFTKNGQKRYRISYPKYKAGHHVVKPVKEACNYDYVTELMVELLQLKQQFKSTRIAKQASSSILFSPTPLASYAKKILKNEAVQLHRSRFN
;
A
#
# COMPACT_ATOMS: atom_id res chain seq x y z
N SER A 1 -8.10 -27.23 -15.44
CA SER A 1 -6.98 -28.20 -15.49
C SER A 1 -6.76 -28.81 -14.12
N LYS A 2 -6.30 -30.06 -14.04
CA LYS A 2 -5.89 -30.71 -12.77
C LYS A 2 -4.87 -29.88 -12.01
N ALA A 3 -3.89 -29.30 -12.72
CA ALA A 3 -2.88 -28.41 -12.15
C ALA A 3 -3.46 -27.18 -11.45
N HIS A 4 -4.54 -26.60 -11.98
CA HIS A 4 -5.21 -25.45 -11.37
C HIS A 4 -5.87 -25.81 -10.02
N LYS A 5 -6.45 -27.01 -9.91
CA LYS A 5 -7.06 -27.48 -8.66
C LYS A 5 -6.01 -27.74 -7.58
N GLU A 6 -4.90 -28.37 -7.95
CA GLU A 6 -3.76 -28.59 -7.05
C GLU A 6 -3.16 -27.26 -6.58
N LEU A 7 -3.01 -26.30 -7.49
CA LEU A 7 -2.51 -24.96 -7.16
C LEU A 7 -3.41 -24.26 -6.13
N LEU A 8 -4.73 -24.31 -6.30
CA LEU A 8 -5.69 -23.73 -5.36
C LEU A 8 -5.60 -24.37 -3.96
N LEU A 9 -5.37 -25.68 -3.88
CA LEU A 9 -5.17 -26.37 -2.59
C LEU A 9 -3.90 -25.91 -1.87
N VAL A 10 -2.81 -25.71 -2.61
CA VAL A 10 -1.56 -25.20 -2.06
C VAL A 10 -1.72 -23.76 -1.59
N ILE A 11 -2.32 -22.90 -2.43
CA ILE A 11 -2.56 -21.48 -2.13
C ILE A 11 -3.51 -21.31 -0.94
N GLY A 12 -4.54 -22.15 -0.83
CA GLY A 12 -5.51 -22.12 0.27
C GLY A 12 -5.07 -22.79 1.56
N SER A 13 -3.85 -23.36 1.62
CA SER A 13 -3.40 -24.10 2.79
C SER A 13 -3.19 -23.18 4.01
N LYS A 14 -3.67 -23.62 5.19
CA LYS A 14 -3.58 -22.84 6.44
C LYS A 14 -2.14 -22.45 6.78
N ARG A 15 -1.17 -23.32 6.47
CA ARG A 15 0.26 -23.06 6.68
C ARG A 15 0.74 -21.89 5.83
N LEU A 16 0.46 -21.91 4.52
CA LEU A 16 0.85 -20.83 3.62
C LEU A 16 0.19 -19.50 4.03
N LEU A 17 -1.10 -19.51 4.34
CA LEU A 17 -1.81 -18.30 4.79
C LEU A 17 -1.26 -17.76 6.11
N SER A 18 -0.90 -18.62 7.06
CA SER A 18 -0.25 -18.21 8.31
C SER A 18 1.14 -17.62 8.06
N ASP A 19 1.92 -18.24 7.17
CA ASP A 19 3.25 -17.75 6.79
C ASP A 19 3.17 -16.41 6.07
N ILE A 20 2.23 -16.23 5.14
CA ILE A 20 1.96 -14.94 4.48
C ILE A 20 1.63 -13.86 5.51
N ARG A 21 0.78 -14.18 6.49
CA ARG A 21 0.44 -13.27 7.59
C ARG A 21 1.66 -12.90 8.45
N MET A 22 2.61 -13.82 8.63
CA MET A 22 3.86 -13.55 9.36
C MET A 22 4.90 -12.80 8.53
N LEU A 23 4.88 -12.97 7.21
CA LEU A 23 5.71 -12.24 6.25
C LEU A 23 5.23 -10.79 6.06
N SER A 24 3.99 -10.48 6.41
CA SER A 24 3.42 -9.13 6.41
C SER A 24 3.00 -8.72 7.84
N PRO A 25 3.93 -8.22 8.68
CA PRO A 25 3.56 -7.42 9.83
C PRO A 25 2.61 -6.32 9.37
N ALA A 26 1.61 -5.97 10.18
CA ALA A 26 0.49 -5.08 9.82
C ALA A 26 0.90 -3.73 9.19
N GLU A 27 2.16 -3.34 9.31
CA GLU A 27 2.71 -2.06 8.86
C GLU A 27 3.58 -2.19 7.59
N GLN A 28 4.00 -3.40 7.18
CA GLN A 28 5.08 -3.57 6.18
C GLN A 28 4.68 -3.27 4.73
N THR A 29 3.39 -3.39 4.36
CA THR A 29 2.90 -2.93 3.05
C THR A 29 2.22 -1.58 3.10
N SER A 30 1.91 -1.06 4.31
CA SER A 30 1.12 0.17 4.47
C SER A 30 1.78 1.38 3.81
N MET A 31 3.10 1.50 3.92
CA MET A 31 3.85 2.61 3.33
C MET A 31 3.90 2.51 1.80
N LEU A 32 4.08 1.29 1.26
CA LEU A 32 4.09 1.02 -0.17
C LEU A 32 2.70 1.23 -0.80
N GLU A 33 1.65 0.74 -0.13
CA GLU A 33 0.26 0.95 -0.52
C GLU A 33 -0.13 2.44 -0.44
N ALA A 34 0.32 3.15 0.60
CA ALA A 34 0.11 4.59 0.72
C ALA A 34 0.82 5.36 -0.39
N GLN A 35 2.08 5.04 -0.68
CA GLN A 35 2.83 5.63 -1.79
C GLN A 35 2.12 5.35 -3.13
N HIS A 36 1.74 4.10 -3.39
CA HIS A 36 1.04 3.72 -4.61
C HIS A 36 -0.29 4.46 -4.76
N LYS A 37 -1.06 4.57 -3.68
CA LYS A 37 -2.31 5.32 -3.65
C LYS A 37 -2.08 6.81 -3.93
N VAL A 38 -1.04 7.42 -3.36
CA VAL A 38 -0.66 8.82 -3.63
C VAL A 38 -0.29 8.99 -5.10
N VAL A 39 0.52 8.11 -5.66
CA VAL A 39 0.87 8.15 -7.10
C VAL A 39 -0.41 8.06 -7.95
N CYS A 40 -1.30 7.11 -7.69
CA CYS A 40 -2.55 6.98 -8.46
C CYS A 40 -3.50 8.18 -8.27
N GLN A 41 -3.50 8.77 -7.08
CA GLN A 41 -4.36 9.90 -6.74
C GLN A 41 -3.85 11.20 -7.36
N PHE A 42 -2.54 11.39 -7.51
CA PHE A 42 -1.96 12.69 -7.84
C PHE A 42 -1.11 12.71 -9.11
N ALA A 43 -0.61 11.57 -9.61
CA ALA A 43 0.23 11.52 -10.80
C ALA A 43 -0.60 11.77 -12.08
N PRO A 44 -0.26 12.83 -12.85
CA PRO A 44 -0.90 13.10 -14.13
C PRO A 44 -0.35 12.17 -15.22
N LYS A 45 -1.20 11.78 -16.18
CA LYS A 45 -0.75 11.12 -17.41
C LYS A 45 -0.05 12.12 -18.31
N PHE A 46 1.08 11.69 -18.87
CA PHE A 46 1.79 12.45 -19.89
C PHE A 46 1.55 11.89 -21.30
N THR A 47 1.62 12.75 -22.31
CA THR A 47 1.70 12.35 -23.72
C THR A 47 3.11 11.85 -24.05
N LYS A 48 3.30 11.21 -25.22
CA LYS A 48 4.64 10.83 -25.73
C LYS A 48 5.62 12.00 -25.78
N ASN A 49 5.11 13.23 -25.93
CA ASN A 49 5.90 14.46 -26.00
C ASN A 49 6.09 15.13 -24.61
N GLY A 50 5.77 14.44 -23.51
CA GLY A 50 5.98 14.95 -22.15
C GLY A 50 4.95 15.98 -21.63
N GLN A 51 3.87 16.26 -22.37
CA GLN A 51 2.82 17.20 -21.93
C GLN A 51 1.73 16.51 -21.08
N LYS A 52 1.18 17.20 -20.07
CA LYS A 52 0.10 16.69 -19.21
C LYS A 52 -1.19 16.49 -20.00
N ARG A 53 -1.90 15.38 -19.75
CA ARG A 53 -3.17 15.05 -20.40
C ARG A 53 -4.37 15.55 -19.58
N TYR A 54 -5.36 16.09 -20.27
CA TYR A 54 -6.60 16.57 -19.69
C TYR A 54 -7.82 15.98 -20.40
N ARG A 55 -8.94 15.89 -19.68
CA ARG A 55 -10.25 15.52 -20.22
C ARG A 55 -11.25 16.65 -19.93
N ILE A 56 -11.98 17.04 -20.95
CA ILE A 56 -13.07 18.01 -20.84
C ILE A 56 -14.35 17.28 -20.40
N SER A 57 -15.07 17.84 -19.44
CA SER A 57 -16.33 17.32 -18.91
C SER A 57 -17.36 18.44 -18.94
N TYR A 58 -18.61 18.13 -19.27
CA TYR A 58 -19.73 19.09 -19.31
C TYR A 58 -20.76 18.69 -18.26
N PRO A 59 -20.61 19.12 -16.99
CA PRO A 59 -21.56 18.77 -15.94
C PRO A 59 -22.91 19.43 -16.17
N LYS A 60 -24.00 18.70 -15.91
CA LYS A 60 -25.37 19.20 -16.12
C LYS A 60 -25.65 20.53 -15.39
N TYR A 61 -25.16 20.68 -14.15
CA TYR A 61 -25.35 21.90 -13.34
C TYR A 61 -24.64 23.14 -13.89
N LYS A 62 -23.72 22.96 -14.84
CA LYS A 62 -22.98 24.06 -15.49
C LYS A 62 -23.66 24.57 -16.76
N ALA A 63 -24.86 24.10 -17.09
CA ALA A 63 -25.69 24.62 -18.19
C ALA A 63 -24.92 24.79 -19.52
N GLY A 64 -24.10 23.80 -19.89
CA GLY A 64 -23.28 23.82 -21.11
C GLY A 64 -21.84 24.31 -20.93
N HIS A 65 -21.49 24.91 -19.77
CA HIS A 65 -20.09 25.22 -19.48
C HIS A 65 -19.26 23.96 -19.17
N HIS A 66 -17.99 23.99 -19.59
CA HIS A 66 -17.08 22.88 -19.42
C HIS A 66 -16.24 22.98 -18.14
N VAL A 67 -15.65 21.84 -17.77
CA VAL A 67 -14.64 21.70 -16.73
C VAL A 67 -13.50 20.85 -17.28
N VAL A 68 -12.27 21.33 -17.12
CA VAL A 68 -11.06 20.60 -17.49
C VAL A 68 -10.60 19.78 -16.28
N LYS A 69 -10.42 18.48 -16.46
CA LYS A 69 -9.96 17.55 -15.41
C LYS A 69 -8.63 16.92 -15.84
N PRO A 70 -7.61 16.84 -14.96
CA PRO A 70 -6.39 16.10 -15.28
C PRO A 70 -6.73 14.62 -15.45
N VAL A 71 -6.15 13.99 -16.46
CA VAL A 71 -6.22 12.54 -16.62
C VAL A 71 -5.12 11.95 -15.75
N LYS A 72 -5.50 11.15 -14.76
CA LYS A 72 -4.55 10.49 -13.85
C LYS A 72 -4.06 9.17 -14.44
N GLU A 73 -2.88 8.75 -14.01
CA GLU A 73 -2.37 7.43 -14.36
C GLU A 73 -3.25 6.31 -13.82
N ALA A 74 -3.29 5.19 -14.54
CA ALA A 74 -3.96 4.01 -14.03
C ALA A 74 -3.08 3.41 -12.93
N CYS A 75 -3.72 2.82 -11.92
CA CYS A 75 -3.05 1.95 -10.97
C CYS A 75 -2.19 0.93 -11.72
N ASN A 76 -0.89 0.94 -11.47
CA ASN A 76 0.02 -0.09 -11.97
C ASN A 76 0.60 -0.90 -10.79
N TYR A 77 0.32 -2.20 -10.79
CA TYR A 77 0.78 -3.12 -9.75
C TYR A 77 2.00 -3.95 -10.20
N ASP A 78 2.75 -3.50 -11.20
CA ASP A 78 3.95 -4.19 -11.69
C ASP A 78 4.94 -4.53 -10.56
N TYR A 79 5.07 -3.65 -9.56
CA TYR A 79 5.89 -3.89 -8.37
C TYR A 79 5.52 -5.18 -7.62
N VAL A 80 4.26 -5.64 -7.70
CA VAL A 80 3.83 -6.90 -7.08
C VAL A 80 4.56 -8.07 -7.74
N THR A 81 4.77 -8.01 -9.06
CA THR A 81 5.49 -9.08 -9.77
C THR A 81 6.96 -9.10 -9.36
N GLU A 82 7.60 -7.94 -9.25
CA GLU A 82 8.98 -7.80 -8.77
C GLU A 82 9.12 -8.34 -7.34
N LEU A 83 8.22 -7.95 -6.44
CA LEU A 83 8.18 -8.46 -5.06
C LEU A 83 7.98 -9.97 -5.00
N MET A 84 7.13 -10.55 -5.86
CA MET A 84 6.90 -11.99 -5.89
C MET A 84 8.15 -12.75 -6.37
N VAL A 85 8.87 -12.21 -7.35
CA VAL A 85 10.15 -12.78 -7.81
C VAL A 85 11.19 -12.74 -6.68
N GLU A 86 11.33 -11.60 -6.02
CA GLU A 86 12.26 -11.43 -4.91
C GLU A 86 11.92 -12.35 -3.73
N LEU A 87 10.63 -12.50 -3.39
CA LEU A 87 10.15 -13.43 -2.37
C LEU A 87 10.59 -14.87 -2.70
N LEU A 88 10.38 -15.32 -3.94
CA LEU A 88 10.77 -16.67 -4.35
C LEU A 88 12.28 -16.89 -4.22
N GLN A 89 13.09 -15.90 -4.59
CA GLN A 89 14.55 -15.94 -4.42
C GLN A 89 14.93 -16.02 -2.93
N LEU A 90 14.31 -15.21 -2.08
CA LEU A 90 14.55 -15.21 -0.63
C LEU A 90 14.13 -16.54 0.02
N LYS A 91 13.01 -17.14 -0.41
CA LYS A 91 12.59 -18.48 0.07
C LYS A 91 13.56 -19.57 -0.34
N GLN A 92 14.20 -19.43 -1.51
CA GLN A 92 15.24 -20.36 -1.95
C GLN A 92 16.51 -20.23 -1.10
N GLN A 93 16.87 -19.00 -0.69
CA GLN A 93 18.02 -18.72 0.17
C GLN A 93 17.78 -19.11 1.63
N PHE A 94 16.60 -18.80 2.18
CA PHE A 94 16.25 -19.04 3.58
C PHE A 94 15.16 -20.11 3.71
N LYS A 95 15.57 -21.33 4.06
CA LYS A 95 14.66 -22.48 4.24
C LYS A 95 13.66 -22.32 5.40
N SER A 96 13.89 -21.38 6.32
CA SER A 96 13.03 -21.13 7.48
C SER A 96 12.88 -19.64 7.78
N THR A 97 11.67 -19.25 8.18
CA THR A 97 11.31 -17.87 8.56
C THR A 97 12.11 -17.36 9.75
N ARG A 98 12.52 -18.25 10.68
CA ARG A 98 13.36 -17.88 11.82
C ARG A 98 14.76 -17.43 11.38
N ILE A 99 15.36 -18.18 10.45
CA ILE A 99 16.70 -17.88 9.91
C ILE A 99 16.65 -16.56 9.13
N ALA A 100 15.62 -16.38 8.28
CA ALA A 100 15.41 -15.13 7.56
C ALA A 100 15.29 -13.94 8.52
N LYS A 101 14.49 -14.05 9.59
CA LYS A 101 14.31 -12.99 10.60
C LYS A 101 15.60 -12.66 11.36
N GLN A 102 16.40 -13.67 11.69
CA GLN A 102 17.69 -13.46 12.33
C GLN A 102 18.67 -12.77 11.37
N ALA A 103 18.72 -13.20 10.11
CA ALA A 103 19.55 -12.57 9.08
C ALA A 103 19.14 -11.12 8.77
N SER A 104 17.85 -10.80 8.88
CA SER A 104 17.31 -9.46 8.60
C SER A 104 17.19 -8.55 9.83
N SER A 105 17.40 -9.07 11.04
CA SER A 105 17.44 -8.25 12.27
C SER A 105 18.55 -7.20 12.29
N SER A 106 19.56 -7.34 11.44
CA SER A 106 20.65 -6.38 11.23
C SER A 106 20.35 -5.35 10.12
N ILE A 107 19.22 -5.48 9.39
CA ILE A 107 18.78 -4.49 8.38
C ILE A 107 18.17 -3.31 9.15
N LEU A 108 19.03 -2.32 9.35
CA LEU A 108 19.10 -1.42 10.51
C LEU A 108 18.15 -0.22 10.54
N PHE A 109 17.04 -0.19 9.79
CA PHE A 109 16.21 1.01 9.78
C PHE A 109 14.73 0.70 9.51
N SER A 110 14.07 0.05 10.48
CA SER A 110 12.63 0.20 10.57
C SER A 110 12.36 1.56 11.20
N PRO A 111 11.87 2.58 10.46
CA PRO A 111 11.46 3.82 11.08
C PRO A 111 10.40 3.50 12.13
N THR A 112 10.40 4.23 13.25
CA THR A 112 9.34 4.05 14.24
C THR A 112 8.00 4.42 13.59
N PRO A 113 6.87 3.78 13.96
CA PRO A 113 5.57 4.07 13.35
C PRO A 113 5.29 5.57 13.37
N LEU A 114 4.69 6.15 12.32
CA LEU A 114 4.51 7.61 12.22
C LEU A 114 3.83 8.22 13.48
N ALA A 115 2.91 7.47 14.08
CA ALA A 115 2.22 7.85 15.31
C ALA A 115 3.13 7.95 16.55
N SER A 116 4.32 7.34 16.53
CA SER A 116 5.33 7.44 17.59
C SER A 116 5.93 8.84 17.69
N TYR A 117 5.99 9.57 16.56
CA TYR A 117 6.48 10.95 16.52
C TYR A 117 5.44 11.97 17.01
N ALA A 118 4.16 11.58 17.07
CA ALA A 118 3.10 12.48 17.51
C ALA A 118 3.13 12.66 19.04
N LYS A 119 3.09 13.91 19.51
CA LYS A 119 2.94 14.21 20.94
C LYS A 119 1.59 13.69 21.43
N LYS A 120 1.62 12.64 22.26
CA LYS A 120 0.41 12.08 22.86
C LYS A 120 -0.06 13.00 23.99
N ILE A 121 -1.27 13.51 23.87
CA ILE A 121 -1.95 14.22 24.95
C ILE A 121 -2.38 13.23 26.04
N LEU A 122 -2.43 13.70 27.29
CA LEU A 122 -2.88 12.88 28.42
C LEU A 122 -4.39 12.63 28.32
N LYS A 123 -4.83 11.47 28.82
CA LYS A 123 -6.23 11.03 28.73
C LYS A 123 -7.22 12.07 29.27
N ASN A 124 -6.89 12.69 30.41
CA ASN A 124 -7.77 13.67 31.07
C ASN A 124 -7.91 14.95 30.24
N GLU A 125 -6.82 15.41 29.63
CA GLU A 125 -6.80 16.58 28.74
C GLU A 125 -7.59 16.32 27.45
N ALA A 126 -7.45 15.11 26.88
CA ALA A 126 -8.23 14.70 25.72
C ALA A 126 -9.75 14.69 26.00
N VAL A 127 -10.15 14.21 27.19
CA VAL A 127 -11.56 14.19 27.63
C VAL A 127 -12.10 15.61 27.82
N GLN A 128 -11.30 16.53 28.38
CA GLN A 128 -11.69 17.93 28.53
C GLN A 128 -11.87 18.63 27.17
N LEU A 129 -10.93 18.47 26.23
CA LEU A 129 -11.05 19.01 24.87
C LEU A 129 -12.26 18.46 24.10
N HIS A 130 -12.60 17.19 24.32
CA HIS A 130 -13.79 16.59 23.70
C HIS A 130 -15.08 17.20 24.24
N ARG A 131 -15.16 17.42 25.57
CA ARG A 131 -16.31 18.04 26.22
C ARG A 131 -16.48 19.52 25.85
N SER A 132 -15.39 20.26 25.68
CA SER A 132 -15.45 21.69 25.32
C SER A 132 -15.72 21.97 23.84
N ARG A 133 -15.62 20.97 22.96
CA ARG A 133 -15.91 21.13 21.52
C ARG A 133 -17.40 21.25 21.19
N PHE A 134 -18.27 20.77 22.07
CA PHE A 134 -19.71 20.66 21.84
C PHE A 134 -20.56 21.45 22.85
N ASN A 135 -19.91 22.18 23.75
CA ASN A 135 -20.52 23.24 24.58
C ASN A 135 -20.13 24.60 24.00
#